data_AF-A0AAV3UF39-F1
#
_entry.id   AF-A0AAV3UF39-F1
#
_cell.length_a   1.000
_cell.length_b   1.000
_cell.length_c   1.000
_cell.angle_alpha   90.00
_cell.angle_beta   90.00
_cell.angle_gamma   90.00
#
_symmetry.space_group_name_H-M   'P 1'
#
loop_
_entity.id
_entity.type
_entity.pdbx_description
1 polymer ?
#
loop_
_entity_poly.entity_id
_entity_poly.type
_entity_poly.pdbx_seq_one_letter_code
_entity_poly.pdbx_strand_id
1 'polypeptide(L)'
;MLGLKSFVVNIAYTIVPTLIMFVSLIVALSGASSTDTSGLGIVGTVGVLTGLLLSLPLMYIIPAAYTNLGRTGKMGSAFDFGTLKPVVTSKKYFVSALFSLFIFMAVSILLTIVSIVTFGLGYLFFPFVVFWVYLAGCYMFGLAFGETTQNRPSHPPETNATFVDRDI
;
A
#
# COMPACT_ATOMS: atom_id res chain seq x y z
N MET A 1 19.29 -3.64 9.45
CA MET A 1 18.37 -4.80 9.55
C MET A 1 16.90 -4.50 9.19
N LEU A 2 16.42 -3.24 9.28
CA LEU A 2 15.03 -2.91 8.93
C LEU A 2 14.68 -3.22 7.46
N GLY A 3 15.61 -2.95 6.53
CA GLY A 3 15.41 -3.25 5.10
C GLY A 3 15.14 -4.74 4.81
N LEU A 4 15.84 -5.66 5.48
CA LEU A 4 15.59 -7.10 5.33
C LEU A 4 14.19 -7.47 5.86
N LYS A 5 13.78 -6.91 6.99
CA LYS A 5 12.43 -7.14 7.55
C LYS A 5 11.34 -6.61 6.60
N SER A 6 11.52 -5.40 6.05
CA SER A 6 10.59 -4.83 5.07
C SER A 6 10.52 -5.66 3.80
N PHE A 7 11.64 -6.21 3.33
CA PHE A 7 11.69 -7.10 2.18
C PHE A 7 10.88 -8.39 2.42
N VAL A 8 11.03 -9.03 3.58
CA VAL A 8 10.26 -10.25 3.90
C VAL A 8 8.76 -9.94 4.04
N VAL A 9 8.41 -8.80 4.64
CA VAL A 9 7.02 -8.34 4.70
C VAL A 9 6.44 -8.09 3.30
N ASN A 10 7.23 -7.49 2.40
CA ASN A 10 6.83 -7.30 1.00
C ASN A 10 6.49 -8.64 0.34
N ILE A 11 7.38 -9.63 0.47
CA ILE A 11 7.17 -10.98 -0.06
C ILE A 11 5.89 -11.58 0.52
N ALA A 12 5.70 -11.51 1.84
CA ALA A 12 4.52 -12.09 2.50
C ALA A 12 3.20 -11.51 1.95
N TYR A 13 3.16 -10.21 1.66
CA TYR A 13 1.97 -9.56 1.10
C TYR A 13 1.80 -9.82 -0.41
N THR A 14 2.88 -9.95 -1.18
CA THR A 14 2.79 -10.03 -2.65
C THR A 14 2.75 -11.46 -3.18
N ILE A 15 3.24 -12.45 -2.44
CA ILE A 15 3.37 -13.82 -2.92
C ILE A 15 2.03 -14.47 -3.25
N VAL A 16 1.01 -14.27 -2.40
CA VAL A 16 -0.30 -14.91 -2.57
C VAL A 16 -1.01 -14.40 -3.83
N PRO A 17 -1.20 -13.07 -4.04
CA PRO A 17 -1.79 -12.57 -5.28
C PRO A 17 -0.97 -12.96 -6.52
N THR A 18 0.36 -12.90 -6.43
CA THR A 18 1.24 -13.20 -7.56
C THR A 18 1.14 -14.66 -7.97
N LEU A 19 1.13 -15.60 -7.01
CA LEU A 19 0.95 -17.03 -7.30
C LEU A 19 -0.42 -17.31 -7.92
N ILE A 20 -1.49 -16.70 -7.41
CA ILE A 20 -2.83 -16.84 -7.98
C ILE A 20 -2.83 -16.35 -9.43
N MET A 21 -2.31 -15.15 -9.70
CA MET A 21 -2.22 -14.63 -11.07
C MET A 21 -1.35 -15.52 -11.96
N PHE A 22 -0.21 -15.99 -11.48
CA PHE A 22 0.73 -16.81 -12.25
C PHE A 22 0.12 -18.16 -12.65
N VAL A 23 -0.48 -18.88 -11.70
CA VAL A 23 -1.17 -20.15 -11.97
C VAL A 23 -2.34 -19.93 -12.90
N SER A 24 -3.14 -18.88 -12.65
CA SER A 24 -4.30 -18.57 -13.48
C SER A 24 -3.93 -18.17 -14.90
N LEU A 25 -2.79 -17.49 -15.09
CA LEU A 25 -2.25 -17.17 -16.40
C LEU A 25 -1.85 -18.43 -17.16
N ILE A 26 -1.19 -19.39 -16.52
CA ILE A 26 -0.84 -20.69 -17.14
C ILE A 26 -2.11 -21.42 -17.59
N VAL A 27 -3.15 -21.44 -16.75
CA VAL A 27 -4.44 -22.06 -17.07
C VAL A 27 -5.13 -21.33 -18.23
N ALA A 28 -5.11 -19.99 -18.22
CA ALA A 28 -5.70 -19.18 -19.29
C ALA A 28 -5.03 -19.45 -20.64
N LEU A 29 -3.69 -19.48 -20.65
CA LEU A 29 -2.89 -19.73 -21.85
C LEU A 29 -3.06 -21.17 -22.37
N SER A 30 -3.21 -22.14 -21.46
CA SER A 30 -3.48 -23.54 -21.83
C SER A 30 -4.87 -23.72 -22.44
N GLY A 31 -5.85 -22.91 -22.03
CA GLY A 31 -7.17 -22.90 -22.63
C GLY A 31 -7.27 -22.09 -23.93
N ALA A 32 -6.33 -21.17 -24.18
CA ALA A 32 -6.29 -20.38 -25.41
C ALA A 32 -5.70 -21.14 -26.61
N SER A 33 -4.92 -22.19 -26.36
CA SER A 33 -4.32 -23.04 -27.39
C SER A 33 -5.25 -24.17 -27.88
N SER A 34 -6.41 -24.37 -27.25
CA SER A 34 -7.43 -25.31 -27.70
C SER A 34 -8.35 -24.66 -28.74
N THR A 35 -8.72 -25.40 -29.78
CA THR A 35 -9.61 -24.94 -30.87
C THR A 35 -11.05 -24.70 -30.42
N ASP A 36 -11.45 -25.32 -29.31
CA ASP A 36 -12.67 -25.01 -28.59
C ASP A 36 -12.40 -23.89 -27.58
N THR A 37 -13.34 -22.96 -27.41
CA THR A 37 -13.38 -22.01 -26.28
C THR A 37 -13.52 -22.80 -24.98
N SER A 38 -12.41 -23.40 -24.54
CA SER A 38 -12.39 -24.31 -23.41
C SER A 38 -12.69 -23.54 -22.14
N GLY A 39 -13.52 -24.11 -21.26
CA GLY A 39 -13.82 -23.53 -19.95
C GLY A 39 -12.57 -23.18 -19.13
N LEU A 40 -11.42 -23.78 -19.46
CA LEU A 40 -10.10 -23.46 -18.92
C LEU A 40 -9.66 -22.02 -19.20
N GLY A 41 -9.92 -21.48 -20.39
CA GLY A 41 -9.61 -20.08 -20.72
C GLY A 41 -10.40 -19.10 -19.84
N ILE A 42 -11.68 -19.41 -19.59
CA ILE A 42 -12.55 -18.61 -18.72
C ILE A 42 -12.07 -18.70 -17.27
N VAL A 43 -11.80 -19.91 -16.76
CA VAL A 43 -11.32 -20.13 -15.38
C VAL A 43 -9.99 -19.41 -15.14
N GLY A 44 -9.05 -19.50 -16.08
CA GLY A 44 -7.77 -18.80 -15.99
C GLY A 44 -7.94 -17.28 -15.99
N THR A 45 -8.83 -16.75 -16.84
CA THR A 45 -9.12 -15.30 -16.86
C THR A 45 -9.73 -14.82 -15.54
N VAL A 46 -10.71 -15.56 -15.00
CA VAL A 46 -11.31 -15.28 -13.68
C VAL A 46 -10.27 -15.32 -12.57
N GLY A 47 -9.35 -16.28 -12.62
CA GLY A 47 -8.26 -16.38 -11.65
C GLY A 47 -7.28 -15.19 -11.72
N VAL A 48 -6.92 -14.71 -12.92
CA VAL A 48 -6.12 -13.49 -13.08
C VAL A 48 -6.84 -12.27 -12.51
N LEU A 49 -8.12 -12.11 -12.82
CA LEU A 49 -8.94 -11.03 -12.26
C LEU A 49 -9.04 -11.11 -10.74
N THR A 50 -9.16 -12.32 -10.19
CA THR A 50 -9.21 -12.54 -8.73
C THR A 50 -7.89 -12.13 -8.08
N GLY A 51 -6.75 -12.52 -8.65
CA GLY A 51 -5.43 -12.10 -8.17
C GLY A 51 -5.23 -10.59 -8.25
N LEU A 52 -5.70 -9.95 -9.32
CA LEU A 52 -5.71 -8.49 -9.44
C LEU A 52 -6.57 -7.84 -8.37
N LEU A 53 -7.79 -8.33 -8.14
CA LEU A 53 -8.70 -7.82 -7.12
C LEU A 53 -8.12 -7.96 -5.70
N LEU A 54 -7.41 -9.05 -5.40
CA LEU A 54 -6.70 -9.23 -4.13
C LEU A 54 -5.52 -8.26 -3.97
N SER A 55 -4.87 -7.85 -5.06
CA SER A 55 -3.73 -6.93 -5.00
C SER A 55 -4.12 -5.49 -4.65
N LEU A 56 -5.32 -5.04 -5.04
CA LEU A 56 -5.81 -3.68 -4.80
C LEU A 56 -5.83 -3.27 -3.31
N PRO A 57 -6.49 -4.02 -2.39
CA PRO A 57 -6.50 -3.66 -0.99
C PRO A 57 -5.09 -3.76 -0.37
N LEU A 58 -4.25 -4.67 -0.86
CA LEU A 58 -2.89 -4.82 -0.36
C LEU A 58 -2.01 -3.62 -0.69
N MET A 59 -2.15 -3.05 -1.90
CA MET A 59 -1.47 -1.82 -2.29
C MET A 59 -1.77 -0.65 -1.33
N TYR A 60 -2.97 -0.62 -0.77
CA TYR A 60 -3.38 0.37 0.23
C TYR A 60 -2.90 0.05 1.65
N ILE A 61 -2.80 -1.23 2.03
CA ILE A 61 -2.40 -1.66 3.38
C ILE A 61 -0.88 -1.63 3.58
N ILE A 62 -0.11 -1.94 2.53
CA ILE A 62 1.36 -2.07 2.59
C ILE A 62 2.06 -0.80 3.13
N PRO A 63 1.71 0.45 2.72
CA PRO A 63 2.33 1.66 3.27
C PRO A 63 2.09 1.83 4.78
N ALA A 64 0.91 1.47 5.28
CA ALA A 64 0.61 1.48 6.71
C ALA A 64 1.42 0.41 7.47
N ALA A 65 1.52 -0.80 6.89
CA ALA A 65 2.32 -1.87 7.45
C ALA A 65 3.81 -1.49 7.57
N TYR A 66 4.39 -0.86 6.53
CA TYR A 66 5.77 -0.36 6.58
C TYR A 66 5.97 0.76 7.58
N THR A 67 5.00 1.67 7.70
CA THR A 67 5.09 2.76 8.69
C THR A 67 5.10 2.21 10.11
N ASN A 68 4.24 1.24 10.42
CA ASN A 68 4.20 0.61 11.74
C ASN A 68 5.45 -0.26 12.02
N LEU A 69 5.96 -0.95 11.00
CA LEU A 69 7.22 -1.69 11.06
C LEU A 69 8.41 -0.75 11.34
N GLY A 70 8.48 0.38 10.66
CA GLY A 70 9.51 1.40 10.87
C GLY A 70 9.47 2.00 12.27
N ARG A 71 8.27 2.24 12.82
CA ARG A 71 8.08 2.81 14.16
C ARG A 71 8.44 1.85 15.29
N THR A 72 8.11 0.57 15.16
CA THR A 72 8.28 -0.41 16.25
C THR A 72 9.53 -1.29 16.09
N GLY A 73 10.10 -1.37 14.89
CA GLY A 73 11.25 -2.23 14.56
C GLY A 73 10.96 -3.73 14.60
N LYS A 74 9.72 -4.14 14.88
CA LYS A 74 9.31 -5.55 15.04
C LYS A 74 8.60 -6.04 13.79
N MET A 75 9.05 -7.14 13.21
CA MET A 75 8.47 -7.67 11.96
C MET A 75 6.98 -8.03 12.10
N GLY A 76 6.56 -8.53 13.27
CA GLY A 76 5.16 -8.87 13.55
C GLY A 76 4.22 -7.66 13.59
N SER A 77 4.70 -6.44 13.78
CA SER A 77 3.84 -5.24 13.80
C SER A 77 3.27 -4.90 12.43
N ALA A 78 3.91 -5.39 11.36
CA ALA A 78 3.42 -5.22 10.00
C ALA A 78 2.12 -5.99 9.74
N PHE A 79 1.83 -7.01 10.55
CA PHE A 79 0.63 -7.87 10.42
C PHE A 79 -0.36 -7.67 11.57
N ASP A 80 -0.13 -6.68 12.44
CA ASP A 80 -1.03 -6.38 13.55
C ASP A 80 -2.29 -5.67 13.06
N PHE A 81 -3.32 -6.46 12.76
CA PHE A 81 -4.63 -5.96 12.32
C PHE A 81 -5.33 -5.08 13.35
N GLY A 82 -5.04 -5.22 14.66
CA GLY A 82 -5.64 -4.40 15.70
C GLY A 82 -5.19 -2.95 15.63
N THR A 83 -3.90 -2.74 15.28
CA THR A 83 -3.33 -1.41 15.06
C THR A 83 -3.61 -0.88 13.66
N LEU A 84 -3.56 -1.75 12.63
CA LEU A 84 -3.70 -1.32 11.24
C LEU A 84 -5.13 -0.96 10.85
N LYS A 85 -6.14 -1.74 11.27
CA LYS A 85 -7.55 -1.54 10.91
C LYS A 85 -8.04 -0.10 11.15
N PRO A 86 -7.88 0.51 12.36
CA PRO A 86 -8.36 1.87 12.59
C PRO A 86 -7.64 2.92 11.76
N VAL A 87 -6.37 2.69 11.38
CA VAL A 87 -5.61 3.62 10.53
C VAL A 87 -6.07 3.53 9.09
N VAL A 88 -6.16 2.32 8.53
CA VAL A 88 -6.56 2.14 7.12
C VAL A 88 -8.01 2.54 6.86
N THR A 89 -8.89 2.46 7.87
CA THR A 89 -10.28 2.93 7.78
C THR A 89 -10.44 4.43 8.08
N SER A 90 -9.38 5.14 8.47
CA SER A 90 -9.46 6.57 8.78
C SER A 90 -9.60 7.42 7.51
N LYS A 91 -10.50 8.42 7.57
CA LYS A 91 -10.70 9.40 6.49
C LYS A 91 -9.39 10.11 6.11
N LYS A 92 -8.53 10.43 7.08
CA LYS A 92 -7.25 11.10 6.82
C LYS A 92 -6.29 10.23 6.01
N TYR A 93 -6.22 8.95 6.34
CA TYR A 93 -5.39 8.00 5.61
C TYR A 93 -5.92 7.77 4.18
N PHE A 94 -7.24 7.69 4.04
CA PHE A 94 -7.89 7.62 2.72
C PHE A 94 -7.60 8.84 1.84
N VAL A 95 -7.69 10.05 2.39
CA VAL A 95 -7.38 11.30 1.66
C VAL A 95 -5.90 11.35 1.25
N SER A 96 -5.00 10.91 2.13
CA SER A 96 -3.56 10.82 1.80
C SER A 96 -3.31 9.85 0.65
N ALA A 97 -3.95 8.67 0.68
CA ALA A 97 -3.87 7.71 -0.41
C ALA A 97 -4.39 8.28 -1.73
N LEU A 98 -5.52 9.00 -1.68
CA LEU A 98 -6.12 9.62 -2.85
C LEU A 98 -5.20 10.71 -3.43
N PHE A 99 -4.60 11.56 -2.59
CA PHE A 99 -3.61 12.55 -3.04
C PHE A 99 -2.38 11.90 -3.66
N SER A 100 -1.86 10.82 -3.05
CA SER A 100 -0.72 10.08 -3.60
C SER A 100 -1.05 9.47 -4.97
N LEU A 101 -2.28 8.99 -5.16
CA LEU A 101 -2.77 8.51 -6.46
C LEU A 101 -2.81 9.65 -7.49
N PHE A 102 -3.36 10.81 -7.14
CA PHE A 102 -3.41 11.98 -8.03
C PHE A 102 -2.00 12.45 -8.45
N ILE A 103 -1.05 12.49 -7.51
CA ILE A 103 0.33 12.86 -7.81
C ILE A 103 0.98 11.85 -8.75
N PHE A 104 0.81 10.55 -8.47
CA PHE A 104 1.34 9.50 -9.33
C PHE A 104 0.77 9.58 -10.75
N MET A 105 -0.54 9.83 -10.88
CA MET A 105 -1.21 9.97 -12.17
C MET A 105 -0.74 11.22 -12.92
N ALA A 106 -0.66 12.37 -12.24
CA ALA A 106 -0.17 13.62 -12.83
C ALA A 106 1.27 13.49 -13.34
N VAL A 107 2.17 12.89 -12.55
CA VAL A 107 3.55 12.67 -12.96
C VAL A 107 3.66 11.66 -14.10
N SER A 108 2.84 10.60 -14.10
CA SER A 108 2.81 9.63 -15.19
C SER A 108 2.39 10.27 -16.52
N ILE A 109 1.40 11.17 -16.49
CA ILE A 109 0.97 11.93 -17.66
C ILE A 109 2.09 12.86 -18.14
N LEU A 110 2.71 13.62 -17.22
CA LEU A 110 3.83 14.51 -17.54
C LEU A 110 5.00 13.74 -18.17
N LEU A 111 5.40 12.60 -17.60
CA LEU A 111 6.47 11.76 -18.13
C LEU A 111 6.13 11.21 -19.51
N THR A 112 4.86 10.85 -19.75
CA THR A 112 4.40 10.40 -21.07
C THR A 112 4.51 11.53 -22.09
N ILE A 113 4.05 12.73 -21.76
CA ILE A 113 4.15 13.92 -22.63
C ILE A 113 5.61 14.24 -22.94
N VAL A 114 6.47 14.32 -21.92
CA VAL A 114 7.90 14.59 -22.09
C VAL A 114 8.57 13.52 -22.95
N SER A 115 8.21 12.26 -22.77
CA SER A 115 8.75 11.15 -23.57
C SER A 115 8.32 11.26 -25.04
N ILE A 116 7.07 11.65 -25.31
CA ILE A 116 6.59 11.88 -26.69
C ILE A 116 7.36 13.05 -27.33
N VAL A 117 7.46 14.19 -26.64
CA VAL A 117 8.14 15.40 -27.16
C VAL A 117 9.62 15.17 -27.41
N THR A 118 10.28 14.35 -26.59
CA THR A 118 11.73 14.09 -26.70
C THR A 118 12.05 12.81 -27.48
N PHE A 119 11.11 12.28 -28.26
CA PHE A 119 11.27 11.03 -29.03
C PHE A 119 11.85 9.85 -28.21
N GLY A 120 11.42 9.74 -26.95
CA GLY A 120 11.82 8.68 -26.03
C GLY A 120 13.04 8.99 -25.15
N LEU A 121 13.79 10.08 -25.39
CA LEU A 121 14.94 10.43 -24.55
C LEU A 121 14.55 10.76 -23.10
N GLY A 122 13.29 11.20 -22.90
CA GLY A 122 12.72 11.48 -21.58
C GLY A 122 12.69 10.26 -20.64
N TYR A 123 12.67 9.03 -21.18
CA TYR A 123 12.68 7.81 -20.37
C TYR A 123 13.97 7.65 -19.54
N LEU A 124 15.07 8.31 -19.94
CA LEU A 124 16.32 8.26 -19.17
C LEU A 124 16.17 8.89 -17.77
N PHE A 125 15.31 9.90 -17.63
CA PHE A 125 15.02 10.56 -16.36
C PHE A 125 13.88 9.91 -15.58
N PHE A 126 13.15 8.98 -16.20
CA PHE A 126 12.03 8.28 -15.59
C PHE A 126 12.35 7.66 -14.22
N PRO A 127 13.42 6.86 -14.03
CA PRO A 127 13.73 6.28 -12.72
C PRO A 127 14.00 7.35 -11.66
N PHE A 128 14.62 8.48 -12.03
CA PHE A 128 14.92 9.57 -11.11
C PHE A 128 13.64 10.28 -10.64
N VAL A 129 12.73 10.59 -11.56
CA VAL A 129 11.46 11.25 -11.23
C VAL A 129 10.58 10.33 -10.37
N VAL A 130 10.45 9.07 -10.78
CA VAL A 130 9.64 8.08 -10.07
C VAL A 130 10.15 7.83 -8.65
N PHE A 131 11.47 7.85 -8.43
CA PHE A 131 12.05 7.79 -7.09
C PHE A 131 11.51 8.89 -6.17
N TRP A 132 11.51 10.15 -6.63
CA TRP A 132 11.00 11.28 -5.85
C TRP A 132 9.50 11.19 -5.59
N VAL A 133 8.72 10.70 -6.57
CA VAL A 133 7.28 10.47 -6.39
C VAL A 133 7.02 9.43 -5.30
N TYR A 134 7.75 8.32 -5.30
CA TYR A 134 7.64 7.32 -4.25
C TYR A 134 8.03 7.88 -2.88
N LEU A 135 9.08 8.70 -2.82
CA LEU A 135 9.52 9.34 -1.58
C LEU A 135 8.45 10.29 -1.02
N ALA A 136 7.83 11.10 -1.88
CA ALA A 136 6.72 11.98 -1.52
C ALA A 136 5.50 11.19 -1.03
N GLY A 137 5.15 10.09 -1.71
CA GLY A 137 4.08 9.20 -1.29
C GLY A 137 4.33 8.64 0.12
N CYS A 138 5.52 8.08 0.36
CA CYS A 138 5.91 7.58 1.68
C CYS A 138 5.78 8.65 2.78
N TYR A 139 6.17 9.90 2.49
CA TYR A 139 6.03 11.01 3.42
C TYR A 139 4.56 11.33 3.74
N MET A 140 3.69 11.39 2.73
CA MET A 140 2.25 11.66 2.92
C MET A 140 1.56 10.54 3.72
N PHE A 141 1.87 9.28 3.43
CA PHE A 141 1.34 8.15 4.19
C PHE A 141 1.86 8.14 5.63
N GLY A 142 3.14 8.47 5.85
CA GLY A 142 3.75 8.55 7.17
C GLY A 142 3.13 9.64 8.04
N LEU A 143 2.90 10.84 7.50
CA LEU A 143 2.23 11.94 8.20
C LEU A 143 0.79 11.56 8.60
N ALA A 144 0.02 11.01 7.65
CA ALA A 144 -1.36 10.60 7.93
C ALA A 144 -1.43 9.49 9.00
N PHE A 145 -0.48 8.57 8.98
CA PHE A 145 -0.34 7.55 10.02
C PHE A 145 -0.01 8.18 11.38
N GLY A 146 0.95 9.10 11.44
CA GLY A 146 1.32 9.81 12.67
C GLY A 146 0.13 10.54 13.31
N GLU A 147 -0.59 11.35 12.54
CA GLU A 147 -1.73 12.12 13.03
C GLU A 147 -2.88 11.23 13.53
N THR A 148 -3.13 10.10 12.87
CA THR A 148 -4.21 9.19 13.27
C THR A 148 -3.84 8.38 14.51
N THR A 149 -2.55 8.12 14.73
CA THR A 149 -2.08 7.40 15.92
C THR A 149 -1.97 8.33 17.13
N GLN A 150 -1.59 9.60 16.94
CA GLN A 150 -1.43 10.61 18.00
C GLN A 150 -2.78 11.17 18.51
N ASN A 151 -3.79 11.25 17.65
CA ASN A 151 -5.14 11.71 18.06
C ASN A 151 -5.95 10.64 18.81
N ARG A 152 -5.35 9.49 19.14
CA ARG A 152 -5.97 8.50 20.02
C ARG A 152 -5.71 8.94 21.46
N PRO A 153 -6.73 9.27 22.28
CA PRO A 153 -6.51 9.66 23.66
C PRO A 153 -5.81 8.51 24.39
N SER A 154 -4.54 8.70 24.73
CA SER A 154 -3.74 7.78 25.55
C SER A 154 -3.82 8.10 27.04
N HIS A 155 -4.65 9.06 27.43
CA HIS A 155 -4.92 9.38 28.83
C HIS A 155 -6.36 8.97 29.16
N PRO A 156 -6.59 8.10 30.16
CA PRO A 156 -7.83 8.16 30.92
C PRO A 156 -8.01 9.61 31.37
N PRO A 157 -9.24 10.15 31.43
CA PRO A 157 -9.43 11.49 31.98
C PRO A 157 -8.73 11.50 33.35
N GLU A 158 -7.72 12.37 33.51
CA GLU A 158 -7.21 12.69 34.84
C GLU A 158 -8.42 13.20 35.60
N THR A 159 -9.04 12.29 36.35
CA THR A 159 -10.09 12.61 37.29
C THR A 159 -9.38 13.50 38.30
N ASN A 160 -9.82 14.76 38.37
CA ASN A 160 -9.41 15.78 39.33
C ASN A 160 -9.59 15.29 40.77
N ALA A 161 -8.71 14.40 41.23
CA ALA A 161 -8.72 13.84 42.57
C ALA A 161 -7.53 14.35 43.38
N THR A 162 -7.30 15.67 43.41
CA THR A 162 -6.33 16.29 44.34
C THR A 162 -6.53 17.80 44.57
N PHE A 163 -7.76 18.33 44.55
CA PHE A 163 -8.00 19.75 44.90
C PHE A 163 -9.08 19.97 45.96
N VAL A 164 -9.37 18.98 46.82
CA VAL A 164 -10.35 19.13 47.92
C VAL A 164 -9.77 18.65 49.26
N ASP A 165 -8.49 18.92 49.55
CA ASP A 165 -7.98 18.69 50.92
C ASP A 165 -6.77 19.57 51.28
N ARG A 166 -6.94 20.90 51.19
CA ARG A 166 -5.96 21.87 51.72
C ARG A 166 -6.59 23.02 52.51
N ASP A 167 -7.75 22.77 53.12
CA ASP A 167 -8.35 23.68 54.09
C ASP A 167 -8.75 22.91 55.36
N ILE A 168 -7.75 22.50 56.16
CA ILE A 168 -7.82 22.31 57.62
C ILE A 168 -6.41 22.26 58.21
#